data_AF-K9D5M5-F1
#
_entry.id   AF-K9D5M5-F1
#
_cell.length_a   1.000
_cell.length_b   1.000
_cell.length_c   1.000
_cell.angle_alpha   90.00
_cell.angle_beta   90.00
_cell.angle_gamma   90.00
#
_symmetry.space_group_name_H-M   'P 1'
#
loop_
_entity.id
_entity.type
_entity.pdbx_description
1 polymer ?
#
loop_
_entity_poly.entity_id
_entity_poly.type
_entity_poly.pdbx_seq_one_letter_code
_entity_poly.pdbx_strand_id
1 'polypeptide(L)'
;MLRITPLLFAAALLAQPAQAAVTYSWQQVEASESMPPGLNFELVFSDAAVAQGSLYLDFTNMCDLDGPCLDPQDSLLSLRYWYEEPFSGDYRHNYIDYGYRQLPQHYYDKIRLDVTFLPGGVLSGEIFATDGNSHFTLGSTGSLFTVLNAHSDEPFGCAYERPACSGSTGLLVGEPLEGEVPEPSSVLLAGLGLAAAWLTLRRRPGR
;
A
#
# COMPACT_ATOMS: atom_id res chain seq x y z
N MET A 1 49.01 16.78 -1.03
CA MET A 1 47.67 17.40 -0.95
C MET A 1 46.71 16.55 -1.79
N LEU A 2 45.96 15.62 -1.18
CA LEU A 2 44.95 14.84 -1.89
C LEU A 2 43.55 15.28 -1.42
N ARG A 3 42.77 15.76 -2.38
CA ARG A 3 41.39 16.23 -2.24
C ARG A 3 40.45 15.03 -2.17
N ILE A 4 40.06 14.60 -0.98
CA ILE A 4 39.08 13.52 -0.74
C ILE A 4 37.64 14.07 -0.62
N THR A 5 37.48 15.40 -0.61
CA THR A 5 36.22 16.09 -0.37
C THR A 5 35.11 15.95 -1.42
N PRO A 6 35.32 15.67 -2.72
CA PRO A 6 34.21 15.67 -3.68
C PRO A 6 33.40 14.36 -3.73
N LEU A 7 33.88 13.26 -3.13
CA LEU A 7 33.22 11.95 -3.23
C LEU A 7 32.01 11.78 -2.31
N LEU A 8 31.98 12.48 -1.17
CA LEU A 8 30.86 12.39 -0.20
C LEU A 8 29.59 13.11 -0.69
N PHE A 9 29.73 14.18 -1.47
CA PHE A 9 28.58 14.90 -2.04
C PHE A 9 27.92 14.14 -3.21
N ALA A 10 28.71 13.36 -3.97
CA ALA A 10 28.19 12.57 -5.08
C ALA A 10 27.34 11.38 -4.61
N ALA A 11 27.66 10.78 -3.46
CA ALA A 11 26.88 9.68 -2.89
C ALA A 11 25.52 10.15 -2.33
N ALA A 12 25.43 11.36 -1.78
CA ALA A 12 24.18 11.93 -1.28
C ALA A 12 23.20 12.36 -2.38
N LEU A 13 23.70 12.66 -3.59
CA LEU A 13 22.87 12.99 -4.77
C LEU A 13 22.37 11.76 -5.54
N LEU A 14 22.97 10.59 -5.30
CA LEU A 14 22.56 9.31 -5.91
C LEU A 14 21.64 8.47 -5.01
N ALA A 15 21.46 8.89 -3.75
CA ALA A 15 20.38 8.40 -2.91
C ALA A 15 19.07 9.06 -3.36
N GLN A 16 18.59 8.72 -4.56
CA GLN A 16 17.18 8.92 -4.87
C GLN A 16 16.40 8.18 -3.78
N PRO A 17 15.35 8.79 -3.17
CA PRO A 17 14.46 8.02 -2.32
C PRO A 17 13.95 6.89 -3.20
N ALA A 18 14.32 5.65 -2.87
CA ALA A 18 13.57 4.52 -3.36
C ALA A 18 12.14 4.81 -2.89
N GLN A 19 11.23 5.04 -3.84
CA GLN A 19 9.84 5.35 -3.54
C GLN A 19 9.31 4.13 -2.80
N ALA A 20 9.24 4.24 -1.47
CA ALA A 20 8.94 3.09 -0.64
C ALA A 20 7.45 2.79 -0.82
N ALA A 21 7.15 1.57 -1.26
CA ALA A 21 5.78 1.10 -1.32
C ALA A 21 5.34 0.66 0.08
N VAL A 22 4.14 1.06 0.50
CA VAL A 22 3.58 0.68 1.79
C VAL A 22 2.44 -0.29 1.57
N THR A 23 2.64 -1.52 2.01
CA THR A 23 1.66 -2.61 1.89
C THR A 23 0.79 -2.66 3.13
N TYR A 24 -0.53 -2.67 2.93
CA TYR A 24 -1.53 -2.92 3.95
C TYR A 24 -2.22 -4.25 3.67
N SER A 25 -2.20 -5.16 4.64
CA SER A 25 -2.75 -6.50 4.51
C SER A 25 -3.90 -6.72 5.49
N TRP A 26 -4.88 -7.52 5.07
CA TRP A 26 -6.03 -7.88 5.89
C TRP A 26 -5.64 -8.77 7.07
N GLN A 27 -6.07 -8.35 8.26
CA GLN A 27 -6.04 -9.16 9.47
C GLN A 27 -7.47 -9.35 9.95
N GLN A 28 -7.99 -10.56 9.77
CA GLN A 28 -9.37 -10.88 10.14
C GLN A 28 -9.57 -10.78 11.65
N VAL A 29 -10.64 -10.09 12.06
CA VAL A 29 -11.08 -9.97 13.45
C VAL A 29 -12.28 -10.89 13.69
N GLU A 30 -13.28 -10.83 12.80
CA GLU A 30 -14.47 -11.68 12.88
C GLU A 30 -14.83 -12.22 11.50
N ALA A 31 -15.04 -13.53 11.42
CA ALA A 31 -15.56 -14.20 10.25
C ALA A 31 -17.09 -14.10 10.20
N SER A 32 -17.67 -14.14 9.00
CA SER A 32 -19.12 -14.16 8.80
C SER A 32 -19.53 -15.47 8.15
N GLU A 33 -20.63 -16.06 8.62
CA GLU A 33 -21.20 -17.28 8.03
C GLU A 33 -21.70 -17.07 6.59
N SER A 34 -21.98 -15.82 6.21
CA SER A 34 -22.38 -15.49 4.84
C SER A 34 -21.19 -15.30 3.89
N MET A 35 -19.97 -15.59 4.34
CA MET A 35 -18.74 -15.39 3.57
C MET A 35 -17.91 -16.67 3.50
N PRO A 36 -17.24 -16.94 2.36
CA PRO A 36 -16.22 -17.99 2.29
C PRO A 36 -15.08 -17.73 3.29
N PRO A 37 -14.42 -18.79 3.78
CA PRO A 37 -13.22 -18.64 4.58
C PRO A 37 -12.05 -18.12 3.72
N GLY A 38 -10.96 -17.70 4.36
CA GLY A 38 -9.72 -17.36 3.65
C GLY A 38 -9.78 -16.04 2.89
N LEU A 39 -10.55 -15.06 3.38
CA LEU A 39 -10.54 -13.71 2.84
C LEU A 39 -9.14 -13.10 2.98
N ASN A 40 -8.59 -12.68 1.84
CA ASN A 40 -7.33 -11.96 1.74
C ASN A 40 -7.56 -10.65 1.00
N PHE A 41 -6.89 -9.62 1.49
CA PHE A 41 -6.94 -8.31 0.87
C PHE A 41 -5.61 -7.58 1.10
N GLU A 42 -5.05 -7.03 0.04
CA GLU A 42 -3.75 -6.36 0.01
C GLU A 42 -3.89 -5.05 -0.78
N LEU A 43 -3.39 -3.97 -0.19
CA LEU A 43 -3.30 -2.66 -0.82
C LEU A 43 -1.88 -2.18 -0.75
N VAL A 44 -1.35 -1.68 -1.85
CA VAL A 44 -0.02 -1.09 -1.89
C VAL A 44 -0.15 0.37 -2.28
N PHE A 45 0.28 1.26 -1.40
CA PHE A 45 0.28 2.71 -1.64
C PHE A 45 1.70 3.24 -1.84
N SER A 46 1.84 4.38 -2.51
CA SER A 46 3.10 5.13 -2.50
C SER A 46 3.33 5.78 -1.14
N ASP A 47 4.60 5.91 -0.74
CA ASP A 47 5.03 6.67 0.44
C ASP A 47 4.42 8.09 0.48
N ALA A 48 4.37 8.77 -0.66
CA ALA A 48 3.81 10.09 -0.81
C ALA A 48 2.31 10.14 -0.49
N ALA A 49 1.55 9.11 -0.86
CA ALA A 49 0.13 9.01 -0.53
C ALA A 49 -0.07 8.77 0.97
N VAL A 50 0.72 7.88 1.57
CA VAL A 50 0.66 7.62 3.02
C VAL A 50 1.04 8.87 3.82
N ALA A 51 2.08 9.58 3.40
CA ALA A 51 2.56 10.79 4.05
C ALA A 51 1.56 11.95 4.01
N GLN A 52 0.63 11.96 3.05
CA GLN A 52 -0.47 12.95 3.00
C GLN A 52 -1.51 12.71 4.10
N GLY A 53 -1.57 11.51 4.69
CA GLY A 53 -2.45 11.17 5.80
C GLY A 53 -3.88 10.78 5.38
N SER A 54 -4.34 11.19 4.20
CA SER A 54 -5.57 10.68 3.60
C SER A 54 -5.48 10.64 2.08
N LEU A 55 -6.31 9.80 1.47
CA LEU A 55 -6.37 9.60 0.03
C LEU A 55 -7.81 9.42 -0.42
N TYR A 56 -8.22 10.26 -1.38
CA TYR A 56 -9.42 10.05 -2.17
C TYR A 56 -9.02 9.70 -3.61
N LEU A 57 -9.53 8.59 -4.13
CA LEU A 57 -9.42 8.17 -5.53
C LEU A 57 -10.79 7.68 -6.01
N ASP A 58 -11.16 8.05 -7.22
CA ASP A 58 -12.31 7.49 -7.94
C ASP A 58 -11.98 7.49 -9.42
N PHE A 59 -11.62 6.32 -9.95
CA PHE A 59 -11.21 6.18 -11.34
C PHE A 59 -11.82 4.95 -12.00
N THR A 60 -11.79 4.96 -13.32
CA THR A 60 -12.18 3.81 -14.15
C THR A 60 -11.20 3.64 -15.29
N ASN A 61 -10.55 2.48 -15.37
CA ASN A 61 -9.69 2.07 -16.48
C ASN A 61 -10.49 1.19 -17.43
N MET A 62 -10.64 1.61 -18.69
CA MET A 62 -11.44 0.88 -19.67
C MET A 62 -10.86 1.07 -21.08
N CYS A 63 -10.19 0.03 -21.60
CA CYS A 63 -9.45 0.12 -22.85
C CYS A 63 -10.31 -0.14 -24.11
N ASP A 64 -11.44 -0.85 -23.97
CA ASP A 64 -12.23 -1.34 -25.13
C ASP A 64 -13.42 -0.45 -25.52
N LEU A 65 -13.68 0.65 -24.80
CA LEU A 65 -14.89 1.48 -24.97
C LEU A 65 -14.59 3.00 -24.94
N ASP A 66 -13.55 3.44 -25.65
CA ASP A 66 -13.14 4.86 -25.77
C ASP A 66 -12.84 5.58 -24.44
N GLY A 67 -12.68 4.84 -23.34
CA GLY A 67 -12.30 5.36 -22.02
C GLY A 67 -10.79 5.58 -21.87
N PRO A 68 -10.35 6.25 -20.79
CA PRO A 68 -8.94 6.24 -20.44
C PRO A 68 -8.54 4.79 -20.15
N CYS A 69 -7.59 4.27 -20.92
CA CYS A 69 -7.12 2.90 -20.75
C CYS A 69 -6.36 2.74 -19.43
N LEU A 70 -5.68 3.80 -18.96
CA LEU A 70 -5.00 3.86 -17.68
C LEU A 70 -5.19 5.24 -17.06
N ASP A 71 -5.68 5.29 -15.84
CA ASP A 71 -5.75 6.49 -15.02
C ASP A 71 -4.34 6.97 -14.62
N PRO A 72 -4.03 8.28 -14.72
CA PRO A 72 -2.71 8.81 -14.44
C PRO A 72 -2.45 9.11 -12.95
N GLN A 73 -2.99 8.33 -12.01
CA GLN A 73 -2.67 8.41 -10.58
C GLN A 73 -1.43 7.57 -10.20
N ASP A 74 -0.70 7.94 -9.15
CA ASP A 74 0.47 7.20 -8.62
C ASP A 74 0.41 6.96 -7.10
N SER A 75 -0.77 7.08 -6.52
CA SER A 75 -1.05 6.90 -5.10
C SER A 75 -1.33 5.44 -4.73
N LEU A 76 -2.16 4.75 -5.52
CA LEU A 76 -2.47 3.32 -5.38
C LEU A 76 -1.65 2.52 -6.40
N LEU A 77 -0.69 1.75 -5.90
CA LEU A 77 0.24 0.96 -6.71
C LEU A 77 -0.28 -0.45 -7.01
N SER A 78 -1.05 -1.04 -6.08
CA SER A 78 -1.66 -2.37 -6.26
C SER A 78 -2.90 -2.51 -5.37
N LEU A 79 -3.88 -3.27 -5.84
CA LEU A 79 -5.04 -3.73 -5.07
C LEU A 79 -5.32 -5.19 -5.43
N ARG A 80 -5.25 -6.07 -4.44
CA ARG A 80 -5.50 -7.51 -4.61
C ARG A 80 -6.50 -8.01 -3.59
N TYR A 81 -7.58 -8.64 -4.04
CA TYR A 81 -8.66 -9.18 -3.20
C TYR A 81 -9.00 -10.59 -3.64
N TRP A 82 -9.07 -11.56 -2.72
CA TRP A 82 -9.48 -12.93 -3.04
C TRP A 82 -9.95 -13.70 -1.81
N TYR A 83 -10.61 -14.82 -2.07
CA TYR A 83 -10.72 -15.92 -1.11
C TYR A 83 -9.81 -17.06 -1.52
N GLU A 84 -9.04 -17.62 -0.59
CA GLU A 84 -8.29 -18.85 -0.82
C GLU A 84 -9.22 -20.06 -0.83
N GLU A 85 -9.03 -20.96 -1.81
CA GLU A 85 -9.71 -22.25 -1.79
C GLU A 85 -9.14 -23.13 -0.66
N PRO A 86 -9.95 -23.53 0.34
CA PRO A 86 -9.46 -24.14 1.57
C PRO A 86 -8.86 -25.55 1.41
N PHE A 87 -9.02 -26.20 0.25
CA PHE A 87 -8.58 -27.58 0.02
C PHE A 87 -7.42 -27.72 -0.95
N SER A 88 -7.25 -26.77 -1.88
CA SER A 88 -6.21 -26.82 -2.91
C SER A 88 -5.10 -25.80 -2.64
N GLY A 89 -5.42 -24.63 -2.10
CA GLY A 89 -4.49 -23.49 -1.98
C GLY A 89 -4.03 -22.90 -3.32
N ASP A 90 -4.34 -23.55 -4.44
CA ASP A 90 -3.87 -23.21 -5.78
C ASP A 90 -4.90 -22.37 -6.57
N TYR A 91 -6.12 -22.22 -6.03
CA TYR A 91 -7.20 -21.44 -6.65
C TYR A 91 -7.63 -20.28 -5.77
N ARG A 92 -7.87 -19.13 -6.42
CA ARG A 92 -8.37 -17.90 -5.80
C ARG A 92 -9.76 -17.60 -6.34
N HIS A 93 -10.74 -17.49 -5.46
CA HIS A 93 -12.10 -17.09 -5.82
C HIS A 93 -12.29 -15.59 -5.70
N ASN A 94 -13.18 -15.04 -6.52
CA ASN A 94 -13.51 -13.62 -6.54
C ASN A 94 -12.27 -12.74 -6.72
N TYR A 95 -11.28 -13.20 -7.48
CA TYR A 95 -9.98 -12.54 -7.54
C TYR A 95 -10.07 -11.22 -8.29
N ILE A 96 -9.65 -10.14 -7.64
CA ILE A 96 -9.40 -8.83 -8.27
C ILE A 96 -7.90 -8.56 -8.13
N ASP A 97 -7.24 -8.22 -9.24
CA ASP A 97 -5.82 -7.89 -9.31
C ASP A 97 -5.61 -6.62 -10.14
N TYR A 98 -5.56 -5.50 -9.45
CA TYR A 98 -5.21 -4.22 -10.04
C TYR A 98 -3.75 -3.90 -9.77
N GLY A 99 -3.03 -3.47 -10.81
CA GLY A 99 -1.67 -2.96 -10.70
C GLY A 99 -1.52 -1.60 -11.38
N TYR A 100 -0.74 -0.70 -10.79
CA TYR A 100 -0.45 0.60 -11.37
C TYR A 100 0.21 0.46 -12.75
N ARG A 101 -0.39 1.13 -13.74
CA ARG A 101 -0.03 1.05 -15.18
C ARG A 101 -0.17 -0.33 -15.81
N GLN A 102 -0.90 -1.23 -15.17
CA GLN A 102 -1.29 -2.51 -15.76
C GLN A 102 -2.68 -2.37 -16.36
N LEU A 103 -2.89 -3.05 -17.49
CA LEU A 103 -4.20 -3.07 -18.14
C LEU A 103 -5.17 -3.91 -17.30
N PRO A 104 -6.48 -3.59 -17.31
CA PRO A 104 -7.48 -4.41 -16.65
C PRO A 104 -7.38 -5.88 -17.07
N GLN A 105 -7.39 -6.80 -16.11
CA GLN A 105 -7.28 -8.25 -16.39
C GLN A 105 -8.56 -8.81 -17.00
N HIS A 106 -9.71 -8.30 -16.58
CA HIS A 106 -11.03 -8.75 -17.01
C HIS A 106 -11.66 -7.72 -17.96
N TYR A 107 -12.64 -6.93 -17.50
CA TYR A 107 -13.38 -6.01 -18.38
C TYR A 107 -12.92 -4.56 -18.22
N TYR A 108 -12.81 -4.09 -16.99
CA TYR A 108 -12.40 -2.73 -16.65
C TYR A 108 -12.02 -2.71 -15.17
N ASP A 109 -11.20 -1.75 -14.72
CA ASP A 109 -11.00 -1.54 -13.29
C ASP A 109 -11.80 -0.32 -12.87
N LYS A 110 -12.72 -0.46 -11.92
CA LYS A 110 -13.33 0.68 -11.24
C LYS A 110 -13.01 0.61 -9.76
N ILE A 111 -12.23 1.58 -9.30
CA ILE A 111 -11.75 1.64 -7.94
C ILE A 111 -12.13 2.99 -7.34
N ARG A 112 -12.73 2.93 -6.16
CA ARG A 112 -13.00 4.10 -5.32
C ARG A 112 -12.43 3.86 -3.93
N LEU A 113 -11.57 4.77 -3.49
CA LEU A 113 -11.00 4.81 -2.16
C LEU A 113 -11.31 6.17 -1.54
N ASP A 114 -11.81 6.15 -0.31
CA ASP A 114 -11.81 7.32 0.58
C ASP A 114 -11.23 6.83 1.91
N VAL A 115 -9.91 6.94 2.05
CA VAL A 115 -9.16 6.33 3.15
C VAL A 115 -8.32 7.33 3.91
N THR A 116 -8.13 7.08 5.19
CA THR A 116 -7.24 7.80 6.10
C THR A 116 -6.20 6.83 6.65
N PHE A 117 -4.94 7.24 6.61
CA PHE A 117 -3.81 6.52 7.17
C PHE A 117 -3.66 6.89 8.65
N LEU A 118 -4.02 5.97 9.54
CA LEU A 118 -4.05 6.21 10.98
C LEU A 118 -2.72 5.86 11.66
N PRO A 119 -2.44 6.43 12.85
CA PRO A 119 -1.33 6.01 13.69
C PRO A 119 -1.37 4.51 13.99
N GLY A 120 -0.18 3.91 14.17
CA GLY A 120 -0.06 2.46 14.38
C GLY A 120 -0.12 1.63 13.10
N GLY A 121 -0.08 2.29 11.93
CA GLY A 121 -0.02 1.60 10.64
C GLY A 121 -1.34 0.90 10.31
N VAL A 122 -2.48 1.54 10.54
CA VAL A 122 -3.80 0.98 10.17
C VAL A 122 -4.56 1.94 9.27
N LEU A 123 -5.48 1.41 8.48
CA LEU A 123 -6.38 2.23 7.65
C LEU A 123 -7.75 2.42 8.32
N SER A 124 -8.43 3.45 7.88
CA SER A 124 -9.88 3.62 8.04
C SER A 124 -10.45 4.26 6.78
N GLY A 125 -11.69 3.97 6.43
CA GLY A 125 -12.40 4.63 5.35
C GLY A 125 -13.39 3.72 4.63
N GLU A 126 -13.59 4.01 3.36
CA GLU A 126 -14.39 3.22 2.43
C GLU A 126 -13.56 2.80 1.22
N ILE A 127 -13.75 1.56 0.79
CA ILE A 127 -13.00 0.95 -0.31
C ILE A 127 -13.99 0.18 -1.16
N PHE A 128 -14.05 0.51 -2.44
CA PHE A 128 -14.81 -0.22 -3.44
C PHE A 128 -13.89 -0.56 -4.62
N ALA A 129 -14.00 -1.79 -5.10
CA ALA A 129 -13.36 -2.19 -6.34
C ALA A 129 -14.25 -3.16 -7.10
N THR A 130 -14.18 -3.08 -8.43
CA THR A 130 -14.70 -4.09 -9.35
C THR A 130 -13.82 -4.15 -10.59
N ASP A 131 -13.62 -5.37 -11.09
CA ASP A 131 -12.94 -5.65 -12.36
C ASP A 131 -13.94 -6.02 -13.50
N GLY A 132 -15.24 -5.91 -13.20
CA GLY A 132 -16.37 -6.35 -14.03
C GLY A 132 -16.74 -7.84 -13.89
N ASN A 133 -15.88 -8.68 -13.31
CA ASN A 133 -16.17 -10.08 -12.97
C ASN A 133 -16.51 -10.25 -11.48
N SER A 134 -15.83 -9.52 -10.62
CA SER A 134 -15.99 -9.49 -9.17
C SER A 134 -16.12 -8.07 -8.67
N HIS A 135 -16.76 -7.89 -7.52
CA HIS A 135 -16.73 -6.63 -6.78
C HIS A 135 -16.78 -6.83 -5.28
N PHE A 136 -16.31 -5.82 -4.57
CA PHE A 136 -16.52 -5.71 -3.14
C PHE A 136 -16.66 -4.25 -2.70
N THR A 137 -17.28 -4.07 -1.53
CA THR A 137 -17.31 -2.81 -0.79
C THR A 137 -16.94 -3.09 0.67
N LEU A 138 -15.96 -2.35 1.19
CA LEU A 138 -15.60 -2.28 2.60
C LEU A 138 -15.94 -0.89 3.14
N GLY A 139 -16.39 -0.83 4.39
CA GLY A 139 -16.50 0.42 5.14
C GLY A 139 -16.04 0.22 6.58
N SER A 140 -15.42 1.22 7.17
CA SER A 140 -14.87 1.12 8.53
C SER A 140 -15.60 1.97 9.56
N THR A 141 -15.61 1.52 10.81
CA THR A 141 -15.84 2.36 12.00
C THR A 141 -14.53 2.42 12.80
N GLY A 142 -13.85 3.58 12.79
CA GLY A 142 -12.46 3.64 13.24
C GLY A 142 -11.58 2.81 12.31
N SER A 143 -10.66 1.99 12.84
CA SER A 143 -9.81 1.11 12.03
C SER A 143 -10.45 -0.23 11.66
N LEU A 144 -11.63 -0.55 12.22
CA LEU A 144 -12.31 -1.81 11.97
C LEU A 144 -13.15 -1.72 10.70
N PHE A 145 -12.70 -2.40 9.65
CA PHE A 145 -13.44 -2.56 8.40
C PHE A 145 -14.44 -3.70 8.49
N THR A 146 -15.57 -3.52 7.82
CA THR A 146 -16.59 -4.53 7.58
C THR A 146 -16.79 -4.68 6.08
N VAL A 147 -16.85 -5.92 5.61
CA VAL A 147 -17.28 -6.22 4.24
C VAL A 147 -18.78 -5.96 4.15
N LEU A 148 -19.16 -4.92 3.43
CA LEU A 148 -20.57 -4.51 3.30
C LEU A 148 -21.28 -5.31 2.21
N ASN A 149 -20.55 -5.62 1.14
CA ASN A 149 -21.07 -6.35 -0.01
C ASN A 149 -19.91 -6.93 -0.81
N ALA A 150 -20.02 -8.18 -1.27
CA ALA A 150 -19.15 -8.74 -2.28
C ALA A 150 -19.92 -9.74 -3.17
N HIS A 151 -19.63 -9.71 -4.46
CA HIS A 151 -20.12 -10.68 -5.44
C HIS A 151 -19.10 -11.01 -6.52
N SER A 152 -19.36 -12.07 -7.28
CA SER A 152 -18.66 -12.44 -8.50
C SER A 152 -19.56 -13.23 -9.44
N ASP A 153 -19.27 -13.14 -10.73
CA ASP A 153 -19.83 -14.01 -11.78
C ASP A 153 -19.24 -15.43 -11.74
N GLU A 154 -18.21 -15.67 -10.93
CA GLU A 154 -17.68 -16.99 -10.67
C GLU A 154 -18.70 -17.89 -9.95
N PRO A 155 -18.71 -19.22 -10.22
CA PRO A 155 -19.64 -20.16 -9.59
C PRO A 155 -19.32 -20.49 -8.13
N PHE A 156 -18.16 -20.07 -7.63
CA PHE A 156 -17.67 -20.32 -6.27
C PHE A 156 -17.40 -19.00 -5.55
N GLY A 157 -17.11 -19.09 -4.25
CA GLY A 157 -16.96 -17.91 -3.40
C GLY A 157 -18.26 -17.13 -3.27
N CYS A 158 -18.23 -15.83 -3.57
CA CYS A 158 -19.40 -14.94 -3.48
C CYS A 158 -20.18 -14.85 -4.79
N ALA A 159 -20.64 -15.98 -5.32
CA ALA A 159 -21.35 -16.03 -6.59
C ALA A 159 -22.64 -15.16 -6.60
N TYR A 160 -22.98 -14.53 -7.73
CA TYR A 160 -24.21 -13.75 -7.91
C TYR A 160 -25.51 -14.54 -7.77
N GLU A 161 -25.46 -15.86 -7.93
CA GLU A 161 -26.62 -16.75 -7.73
C GLU A 161 -27.02 -16.90 -6.24
N ARG A 162 -26.21 -16.40 -5.31
CA ARG A 162 -26.40 -16.47 -3.85
C ARG A 162 -26.62 -15.08 -3.26
N PRO A 163 -27.12 -14.97 -2.02
CA PRO A 163 -27.09 -13.70 -1.30
C PRO A 163 -25.67 -13.12 -1.25
N ALA A 164 -25.56 -11.80 -1.26
CA ALA A 164 -24.28 -11.10 -1.18
C ALA A 164 -23.48 -11.51 0.06
N CYS A 165 -22.19 -11.74 -0.13
CA CYS A 165 -21.27 -11.91 0.97
C CYS A 165 -21.12 -10.61 1.76
N SER A 166 -21.21 -10.69 3.08
CA SER A 166 -21.10 -9.50 3.95
C SER A 166 -20.79 -9.87 5.40
N GLY A 167 -20.42 -8.86 6.19
CA GLY A 167 -20.35 -8.95 7.65
C GLY A 167 -19.01 -9.40 8.23
N SER A 168 -18.07 -9.94 7.44
CA SER A 168 -16.73 -10.21 7.98
C SER A 168 -16.03 -8.89 8.30
N THR A 169 -15.36 -8.86 9.46
CA THR A 169 -14.63 -7.69 9.94
C THR A 169 -13.14 -7.97 10.07
N GLY A 170 -12.35 -6.90 9.96
CA GLY A 170 -10.89 -6.99 10.02
C GLY A 170 -10.23 -5.63 10.01
N LEU A 171 -8.90 -5.66 10.19
CA LEU A 171 -8.04 -4.50 10.11
C LEU A 171 -7.21 -4.57 8.82
N LEU A 172 -6.97 -3.43 8.20
CA LEU A 172 -5.95 -3.30 7.18
C LEU A 172 -4.70 -2.73 7.85
N VAL A 173 -3.69 -3.58 8.00
CA VAL A 173 -2.49 -3.30 8.79
C VAL A 173 -1.29 -3.18 7.85
N GLY A 174 -0.62 -2.04 7.93
CA GLY A 174 0.60 -1.74 7.21
C GLY A 174 1.74 -2.60 7.72
N GLU A 175 2.55 -3.14 6.82
CA GLU A 175 3.85 -3.68 7.22
C GLU A 175 4.67 -2.55 7.86
N PRO A 176 5.34 -2.80 8.99
CA PRO A 176 6.27 -1.82 9.53
C PRO A 176 7.30 -1.52 8.45
N LEU A 177 7.42 -0.25 8.05
CA LEU A 177 8.47 0.20 7.15
C LEU A 177 9.79 -0.33 7.72
N GLU A 178 10.44 -1.28 7.04
CA GLU A 178 11.81 -1.71 7.32
C GLU A 178 12.73 -0.51 7.06
N GLY A 179 12.74 0.43 7.99
CA GLY A 179 13.06 1.80 7.66
C GLY A 179 12.77 2.80 8.78
N GLU A 180 12.61 2.35 10.03
CA GLU A 180 13.05 3.16 11.17
C GLU A 180 14.59 3.26 11.07
N VAL A 181 15.03 4.04 10.08
CA VAL A 181 16.40 4.50 9.92
C VAL A 181 16.72 5.14 11.26
N PRO A 182 17.69 4.63 12.03
CA PRO A 182 18.08 5.31 13.25
C PRO A 182 18.38 6.74 12.85
N GLU A 183 17.68 7.70 13.46
CA GLU A 183 18.00 9.13 13.29
C GLU A 183 19.52 9.23 13.28
N PRO A 184 20.15 9.91 12.28
CA PRO A 184 21.59 9.90 12.13
C PRO A 184 22.16 10.30 13.46
N SER A 185 22.69 9.30 14.18
CA SER A 185 22.86 9.40 15.63
C SER A 185 23.55 10.72 15.90
N SER A 186 22.93 11.58 16.69
CA SER A 186 23.48 12.91 17.00
C SER A 186 24.91 12.80 17.55
N VAL A 187 25.27 11.60 18.02
CA VAL A 187 26.60 11.11 18.39
C VAL A 187 27.59 11.02 17.20
N LEU A 188 27.20 10.53 16.03
CA LEU A 188 28.03 10.48 14.82
C LEU A 188 28.27 11.88 14.23
N LEU A 189 27.25 12.75 14.23
CA LEU A 189 27.39 14.16 13.84
C LEU A 189 28.23 14.95 14.85
N ALA A 190 28.06 14.71 16.16
CA ALA A 190 28.92 15.28 17.20
C ALA A 190 30.36 14.76 17.12
N GLY A 191 30.55 13.48 16.81
CA GLY A 191 31.86 12.85 16.62
C GLY A 191 32.61 13.41 15.42
N LEU A 192 31.93 13.62 14.30
CA LEU A 192 32.50 14.27 13.11
C LEU A 192 32.80 15.76 13.37
N GLY A 193 31.95 16.45 14.13
CA GLY A 193 32.19 17.83 14.58
C GLY A 193 33.42 17.97 15.48
N LEU A 194 33.61 17.05 16.42
CA LEU A 194 34.77 17.03 17.33
C LEU A 194 36.07 16.66 16.60
N ALA A 195 36.03 15.73 15.65
CA ALA A 195 37.18 15.38 14.82
C ALA A 195 37.61 16.56 13.93
N ALA A 196 36.65 17.29 13.35
CA ALA A 196 36.92 18.50 12.57
C ALA A 196 37.48 19.65 13.43
N ALA A 197 36.99 19.82 14.65
CA ALA A 197 37.53 20.80 15.61
C ALA A 197 38.96 20.45 16.03
N TRP A 198 39.27 19.18 16.27
CA TRP A 198 40.61 18.73 16.67
C TRP A 198 41.64 18.86 15.53
N LEU A 199 41.23 18.63 14.28
CA LEU A 199 42.07 18.80 13.10
C LEU A 199 42.33 20.28 12.76
N THR A 200 41.40 21.19 13.07
CA THR A 200 41.61 22.64 12.92
C THR A 200 42.44 23.23 14.05
N LEU A 201 42.30 22.74 15.28
CA LEU A 201 43.16 23.09 16.42
C LEU A 201 44.62 22.66 16.22
N ARG A 202 44.87 21.51 15.58
CA ARG A 202 46.23 21.05 15.23
C ARG A 202 46.87 21.80 14.05
N ARG A 203 46.11 22.65 13.34
CA ARG A 203 46.61 23.46 12.22
C ARG A 203 46.89 24.91 12.57
N ARG A 204 46.87 25.32 13.85
CA ARG A 204 47.48 26.61 14.22
C ARG A 204 49.01 26.48 14.16
N PRO A 205 49.68 27.13 13.19
CA PRO A 205 51.13 27.27 13.25
C PRO A 205 51.44 28.25 14.37
N GLY A 206 52.37 27.90 15.26
CA GLY A 206 52.85 28.86 16.25
C GLY A 206 53.41 30.09 15.56
N ARG A 207 52.83 31.25 15.89
CA ARG A 207 53.48 32.57 15.95
C ARG A 207 52.67 33.46 16.88
#